data_AF-A0A7S0J0L0-F1
#
_entry.id   AF-A0A7S0J0L0-F1
#
_cell.length_a   1.000
_cell.length_b   1.000
_cell.length_c   1.000
_cell.angle_alpha   90.00
_cell.angle_beta   90.00
_cell.angle_gamma   90.00
#
_symmetry.space_group_name_H-M   'P 1'
#
loop_
_entity.id
_entity.type
_entity.pdbx_description
1 polymer ?
#
loop_
_entity_poly.entity_id
_entity_poly.type
_entity_poly.pdbx_seq_one_letter_code
_entity_poly.pdbx_strand_id
1 'polypeptide(L)'
;DAIQYVEGYALDEFAAGRWGLRPATSQRVGLLLDAAIEEELVLRHLQAADAARATLGVCVSAYTITDESLGVEIEMSPAGVSWGTLRRPDTLLDAARRLIRAGVADELRLCL
;
A
#
# COMPACT_ATOMS: atom_id res chain seq x y z
N ASP A 1 6.51 18.16 17.16
CA ASP A 1 5.61 18.39 16.00
C ASP A 1 5.53 17.15 15.13
N ALA A 2 4.32 16.77 14.74
CA ALA A 2 4.09 15.63 13.84
C ALA A 2 3.99 16.14 12.41
N ILE A 3 4.85 15.67 11.52
CA ILE A 3 4.80 15.98 10.09
C ILE A 3 3.62 15.20 9.49
N GLN A 4 2.77 15.90 8.74
CA GLN A 4 1.70 15.30 7.95
C GLN A 4 2.15 15.30 6.48
N TYR A 5 1.93 14.18 5.79
CA TYR A 5 2.39 13.97 4.42
C TYR A 5 1.25 13.47 3.55
N VAL A 6 1.18 13.99 2.31
CA VAL A 6 0.24 13.57 1.27
C VAL A 6 0.94 13.72 -0.09
N GLU A 7 0.66 12.81 -1.01
CA GLU A 7 1.24 12.78 -2.36
C GLU A 7 0.24 12.22 -3.38
N GLY A 8 0.62 12.21 -4.66
CA GLY A 8 -0.21 11.72 -5.75
C GLY A 8 -1.54 12.48 -5.85
N TYR A 9 -2.59 11.80 -6.30
CA TYR A 9 -3.94 12.37 -6.41
C TYR A 9 -4.49 12.94 -5.09
N ALA A 10 -4.10 12.36 -3.96
CA ALA A 10 -4.52 12.85 -2.65
C ALA A 10 -4.02 14.28 -2.36
N LEU A 11 -2.90 14.68 -2.96
CA LEU A 11 -2.38 16.04 -2.83
C LEU A 11 -3.33 17.04 -3.50
N ASP A 12 -3.85 16.71 -4.68
CA ASP A 12 -4.81 17.57 -5.39
C ASP A 12 -6.13 17.68 -4.62
N GLU A 13 -6.62 16.57 -4.08
CA GLU A 13 -7.83 16.53 -3.26
C GLU A 13 -7.68 17.32 -1.94
N PHE A 14 -6.50 17.21 -1.31
CA PHE A 14 -6.14 18.00 -0.13
C PHE A 14 -6.05 19.50 -0.46
N ALA A 15 -5.35 19.87 -1.53
CA ALA A 15 -5.19 21.26 -1.96
C ALA A 15 -6.52 21.89 -2.38
N ALA A 16 -7.45 21.09 -2.93
CA ALA A 16 -8.80 21.52 -3.24
C ALA A 16 -9.74 21.61 -2.03
N GLY A 17 -9.25 21.30 -0.82
CA GLY A 17 -10.02 21.34 0.42
C GLY A 17 -11.09 20.25 0.53
N ARG A 18 -11.06 19.23 -0.35
CA ARG A 18 -12.02 18.11 -0.32
C ARG A 18 -11.61 17.07 0.71
N TRP A 19 -10.30 16.86 0.90
CA TRP A 19 -9.76 15.92 1.87
C TRP A 19 -9.03 16.63 3.02
N GLY A 20 -9.12 16.07 4.23
CA GLY A 20 -8.41 16.55 5.41
C GLY A 20 -7.53 15.45 6.01
N LEU A 21 -6.36 15.83 6.51
CA LEU A 21 -5.45 14.92 7.19
C LEU A 21 -5.78 14.85 8.69
N ARG A 22 -5.92 13.64 9.22
CA ARG A 22 -6.13 13.42 10.65
C ARG A 22 -4.79 13.05 11.30
N PRO A 23 -4.32 13.79 12.33
CA PRO A 23 -3.15 13.38 13.09
C PRO A 23 -3.36 11.99 13.70
N ALA A 24 -2.35 11.14 13.59
CA ALA A 24 -2.31 9.84 14.26
C ALA A 24 -0.99 9.68 14.99
N THR A 25 -1.04 9.22 16.25
CA THR A 25 0.15 8.95 17.06
C THR A 25 0.81 7.62 16.71
N SER A 26 0.05 6.71 16.09
CA SER A 26 0.54 5.45 15.52
C SER A 26 -0.40 5.00 14.39
N GLN A 27 0.16 4.28 13.42
CA GLN A 27 -0.57 3.65 12.33
C GLN A 27 -0.17 2.18 12.31
N ARG A 28 -1.16 1.29 12.23
CA ARG A 28 -0.92 -0.13 11.96
C ARG A 28 -0.93 -0.34 10.47
N VAL A 29 0.11 -1.01 9.97
CA VAL A 29 0.30 -1.27 8.55
C VAL A 29 0.08 -2.75 8.31
N GLY A 30 -0.76 -3.06 7.32
CA GLY A 30 -0.87 -4.38 6.73
C GLY A 30 -0.09 -4.43 5.42
N LEU A 31 0.66 -5.50 5.20
CA LEU A 31 1.42 -5.72 3.98
C LEU A 31 0.62 -6.60 3.02
N LEU A 32 0.51 -6.19 1.75
CA LEU A 32 -0.18 -6.95 0.71
C LEU A 32 0.82 -7.23 -0.41
N LEU A 33 0.97 -8.49 -0.76
CA LEU A 33 1.88 -8.94 -1.82
C LEU A 33 1.08 -9.56 -2.97
N ASP A 34 1.43 -9.23 -4.20
CA ASP A 34 0.83 -9.84 -5.40
C ASP A 34 1.21 -11.32 -5.48
N ALA A 35 0.27 -12.22 -5.77
CA ALA A 35 0.52 -13.64 -5.99
C ALA A 35 1.51 -13.96 -7.12
N ALA A 36 1.73 -13.03 -8.06
CA ALA A 36 2.74 -13.17 -9.11
C ALA A 36 4.18 -12.92 -8.64
N ILE A 37 4.38 -12.38 -7.44
CA ILE A 37 5.71 -12.09 -6.93
C ILE A 37 6.51 -13.40 -6.73
N GLU A 38 7.79 -13.37 -7.07
CA GLU A 38 8.68 -14.51 -6.85
C GLU A 38 8.88 -14.78 -5.36
N GLU A 39 8.95 -16.06 -4.98
CA GLU A 39 9.05 -16.48 -3.58
C GLU A 39 10.26 -15.87 -2.86
N GLU A 40 11.39 -15.74 -3.54
CA GLU A 40 12.58 -15.09 -2.98
C GLU A 40 12.32 -13.60 -2.67
N LEU A 41 11.56 -12.91 -3.53
CA LEU A 41 11.21 -11.50 -3.30
C LEU A 41 10.23 -11.36 -2.15
N VAL A 42 9.26 -12.29 -1.99
CA VAL A 42 8.40 -12.34 -0.79
C VAL A 42 9.26 -12.32 0.47
N LEU A 43 10.25 -13.21 0.55
CA LEU A 43 11.13 -13.30 1.70
C LEU A 43 11.86 -11.98 1.98
N ARG A 44 12.39 -11.34 0.94
CA ARG A 44 13.07 -10.04 1.07
C ARG A 44 12.13 -8.93 1.56
N HIS A 45 10.88 -8.91 1.10
CA HIS A 45 9.88 -7.95 1.58
C HIS A 45 9.51 -8.18 3.04
N LEU A 46 9.35 -9.44 3.45
CA LEU A 46 9.08 -9.78 4.86
C LEU A 46 10.26 -9.38 5.76
N GLN A 47 11.49 -9.65 5.33
CA GLN A 47 12.70 -9.22 6.05
C GLN A 47 12.80 -7.69 6.16
N ALA A 48 12.46 -6.96 5.10
CA ALA A 48 12.43 -5.50 5.12
C ALA A 48 11.36 -4.95 6.09
N ALA A 49 10.17 -5.57 6.10
CA ALA A 49 9.11 -5.22 7.05
C ALA A 49 9.54 -5.47 8.51
N ASP A 50 10.20 -6.60 8.77
CA ASP A 50 10.75 -6.91 10.09
C ASP A 50 11.85 -5.93 10.52
N ALA A 51 12.74 -5.56 9.61
CA ALA A 51 13.77 -4.55 9.86
C ALA A 51 13.15 -3.18 10.16
N ALA A 52 12.15 -2.74 9.39
CA ALA A 52 11.44 -1.48 9.63
C ALA A 52 10.73 -1.48 11.00
N ARG A 53 10.12 -2.61 11.38
CA ARG A 53 9.50 -2.80 12.70
C ARG A 53 10.54 -2.70 13.82
N ALA A 54 11.68 -3.37 13.69
CA ALA A 54 12.69 -3.43 14.73
C ALA A 54 13.48 -2.13 14.90
N THR A 55 13.73 -1.40 13.82
CA THR A 55 14.66 -0.26 13.81
C THR A 55 13.97 1.10 13.78
N LEU A 56 12.80 1.20 13.12
CA LEU A 56 12.06 2.45 12.94
C LEU A 56 10.78 2.50 13.78
N GLY A 57 10.39 1.39 14.43
CA GLY A 57 9.14 1.30 15.20
C GLY A 57 7.88 1.29 14.33
N VAL A 58 7.99 1.02 13.03
CA VAL A 58 6.84 0.92 12.12
C VAL A 58 6.02 -0.32 12.49
N CYS A 59 4.72 -0.15 12.75
CA CYS A 59 3.85 -1.24 13.18
C CYS A 59 3.32 -2.04 11.97
N VAL A 60 4.20 -2.80 11.31
CA VAL A 60 3.77 -3.80 10.31
C VAL A 60 3.27 -5.03 11.06
N SER A 61 1.96 -5.27 11.04
CA SER A 61 1.31 -6.20 11.98
C SER A 61 0.83 -7.51 11.36
N ALA A 62 0.63 -7.54 10.04
CA ALA A 62 0.32 -8.74 9.29
C ALA A 62 0.67 -8.57 7.81
N TYR A 63 0.76 -9.67 7.08
CA TYR A 63 0.79 -9.66 5.63
C TYR A 63 -0.25 -10.62 5.05
N THR A 64 -0.66 -10.37 3.81
CA THR A 64 -1.44 -11.28 2.98
C THR A 64 -0.85 -11.32 1.59
N ILE A 65 -1.03 -12.44 0.91
CA ILE A 65 -0.84 -12.54 -0.54
C ILE A 65 -2.21 -12.43 -1.21
N THR A 66 -2.29 -11.89 -2.42
CA THR A 66 -3.53 -11.89 -3.21
C THR A 66 -3.89 -13.32 -3.64
N ASP A 67 -5.16 -13.58 -3.94
CA ASP A 67 -5.60 -14.93 -4.34
C ASP A 67 -5.19 -15.29 -5.78
N GLU A 68 -4.94 -14.28 -6.58
CA GLU A 68 -4.47 -14.36 -7.95
C GLU A 68 -3.57 -13.16 -8.26
N SER A 69 -2.84 -13.25 -9.37
CA SER A 69 -1.92 -12.19 -9.78
C SER A 69 -2.67 -10.87 -10.02
N LEU A 70 -2.10 -9.70 -9.73
CA LEU A 70 -2.80 -8.44 -10.06
C LEU A 70 -2.77 -8.11 -11.56
N GLY A 71 -1.88 -8.77 -12.31
CA GLY A 71 -1.64 -8.48 -13.73
C GLY A 71 -1.14 -7.04 -13.90
N VAL A 72 -0.06 -6.70 -13.21
CA VAL A 72 0.57 -5.38 -13.31
C VAL A 72 1.18 -5.22 -14.70
N GLU A 73 0.78 -4.17 -15.41
CA GLU A 73 1.37 -3.76 -16.69
C GLU A 73 2.03 -2.41 -16.51
N ILE A 74 3.24 -2.25 -17.05
CA ILE A 74 3.98 -0.99 -17.01
C ILE A 74 4.13 -0.49 -18.44
N GLU A 75 3.71 0.74 -18.67
CA GLU A 75 3.83 1.42 -19.95
C GLU A 75 4.77 2.62 -19.81
N MET A 76 5.43 2.97 -20.90
CA MET A 76 6.27 4.17 -20.98
C MET A 76 5.92 4.93 -22.25
N SER A 77 5.66 6.23 -22.10
CA SER A 77 5.51 7.13 -23.22
C SER A 77 6.86 7.39 -23.91
N PRO A 78 6.85 7.80 -25.19
CA PRO A 78 8.07 8.23 -25.88
C PRO A 78 8.79 9.42 -25.21
N ALA A 79 8.09 10.18 -24.36
CA ALA A 79 8.64 11.29 -23.58
C ALA A 79 9.29 10.85 -22.25
N GLY A 80 9.35 9.55 -21.97
CA GLY A 80 9.97 9.00 -20.75
C GLY A 80 9.07 8.99 -19.51
N VAL A 81 7.78 9.32 -19.65
CA VAL A 81 6.80 9.19 -18.57
C VAL A 81 6.32 7.75 -18.49
N SER A 82 6.44 7.11 -17.33
CA SER A 82 5.91 5.76 -17.07
C SER A 82 4.60 5.79 -16.28
N TRP A 83 3.73 4.81 -16.51
CA TRP A 83 2.58 4.54 -15.66
C TRP A 83 2.35 3.03 -15.55
N GLY A 84 1.59 2.62 -14.54
CA GLY A 84 1.21 1.24 -14.31
C GLY A 84 -0.30 1.06 -14.36
N THR A 85 -0.75 -0.09 -14.87
CA THR A 85 -2.16 -0.50 -14.86
C THR A 85 -2.28 -1.84 -14.15
N LEU A 86 -3.30 -1.98 -13.30
CA LEU A 86 -3.68 -3.26 -12.70
C LEU A 86 -4.81 -3.87 -13.52
N ARG A 87 -4.63 -5.09 -14.02
CA ARG A 87 -5.70 -5.82 -14.72
C ARG A 87 -6.81 -6.28 -13.77
N ARG A 88 -6.46 -6.56 -12.51
CA ARG A 88 -7.38 -7.06 -11.48
C ARG A 88 -7.34 -6.21 -10.20
N PRO A 89 -7.83 -4.96 -10.26
CA PRO A 89 -7.87 -4.10 -9.08
C PRO A 89 -8.79 -4.64 -7.97
N ASP A 90 -9.84 -5.38 -8.31
CA ASP A 90 -10.75 -5.97 -7.32
C ASP A 90 -10.04 -6.97 -6.40
N THR A 91 -9.13 -7.78 -6.94
CA THR A 91 -8.32 -8.73 -6.16
C THR A 91 -7.45 -8.01 -5.13
N LEU A 92 -6.89 -6.85 -5.48
CA LEU A 92 -6.15 -5.98 -4.55
C LEU A 92 -7.07 -5.50 -3.41
N LEU A 93 -8.26 -5.00 -3.76
CA LEU A 93 -9.24 -4.51 -2.79
C LEU A 93 -9.73 -5.61 -1.85
N ASP A 94 -9.95 -6.82 -2.36
CA ASP A 94 -10.39 -7.96 -1.56
C ASP A 94 -9.32 -8.41 -0.57
N ALA A 95 -8.06 -8.48 -1.00
CA ALA A 95 -6.95 -8.76 -0.09
C ALA A 95 -6.80 -7.67 0.98
N ALA A 96 -6.97 -6.39 0.63
CA ALA A 96 -6.96 -5.30 1.60
C ALA A 96 -8.13 -5.40 2.61
N ARG A 97 -9.34 -5.74 2.14
CA ARG A 97 -10.50 -5.99 3.01
C ARG A 97 -10.27 -7.14 3.98
N ARG A 98 -9.53 -8.19 3.58
CA ARG A 98 -9.16 -9.29 4.48
C ARG A 98 -8.30 -8.81 5.65
N LEU A 99 -7.30 -7.96 5.38
CA LEU A 99 -6.47 -7.36 6.44
C LEU A 99 -7.30 -6.53 7.41
N ILE A 100 -8.26 -5.73 6.89
CA ILE A 100 -9.17 -4.94 7.74
C ILE A 100 -10.06 -5.83 8.60
N ARG A 101 -10.67 -6.88 8.01
CA ARG A 101 -11.51 -7.83 8.76
C ARG A 101 -10.72 -8.62 9.81
N ALA A 102 -9.44 -8.89 9.57
CA ALA A 102 -8.52 -9.46 10.55
C ALA A 102 -8.09 -8.45 11.62
N GLY A 103 -8.59 -7.22 11.57
CA GLY A 103 -8.31 -6.16 12.52
C GLY A 103 -6.89 -5.64 12.42
N VAL A 104 -6.21 -5.76 11.27
CA VAL A 104 -4.83 -5.29 11.04
C VAL A 104 -4.81 -3.77 10.86
N ALA A 105 -5.81 -3.23 10.18
CA ALA A 105 -6.04 -1.81 9.98
C ALA A 105 -7.53 -1.50 10.14
N ASP A 106 -7.86 -0.25 10.45
CA ASP A 106 -9.24 0.14 10.73
C ASP A 106 -10.03 0.45 9.45
N GLU A 107 -9.34 0.91 8.39
CA GLU A 107 -9.95 1.27 7.11
C GLU A 107 -8.94 1.18 5.95
N LEU A 108 -9.46 1.09 4.72
CA LEU A 108 -8.66 1.17 3.50
C LEU A 108 -8.63 2.62 3.02
N ARG A 109 -7.42 3.18 2.86
CA ARG A 109 -7.21 4.46 2.19
C ARG A 109 -6.43 4.21 0.91
N LEU A 110 -7.11 4.26 -0.24
CA LEU A 110 -6.47 4.15 -1.55
C LEU A 110 -6.44 5.54 -2.19
N CYS A 111 -5.23 6.01 -2.51
CA CYS A 111 -5.00 7.23 -3.27
C CYS A 111 -4.36 6.78 -4.59
N LEU A 112 -5.14 6.74 -5.68
CA LEU A 112 -4.65 6.43 -7.03
C LEU A 112 -4.32 7.73 -7.75
#